data_AF-A0A7Y4JYX1-F1
#
_entry.id   AF-A0A7Y4JYX1-F1
#
_cell.length_a   1.000
_cell.length_b   1.000
_cell.length_c   1.000
_cell.angle_alpha   90.00
_cell.angle_beta   90.00
_cell.angle_gamma   90.00
#
_symmetry.space_group_name_H-M   'P 1'
#
loop_
_entity.id
_entity.type
_entity.pdbx_description
1 polymer ?
#
loop_
_entity_poly.entity_id
_entity_poly.type
_entity_poly.pdbx_seq_one_letter_code
_entity_poly.pdbx_strand_id
1 'polypeptide(L)'
;PGPGGLLRWGVRGSYALAPDAWVDAATLQRASLVALGGVSGRGALAPFAEVGAGWMLLVVNRPGRSEGDAAGLTARTAAGLRWMAGDFALRGAVGLDLDGVRVDGRRRWSWAPGLELGLER
;
A
#
# COMPACT_ATOMS: atom_id res chain seq x y z
N PRO A 1 -23.87 19.44 -10.97
CA PRO A 1 -22.66 18.73 -10.48
C PRO A 1 -22.22 19.32 -9.13
N GLY A 2 -22.69 18.75 -8.01
CA GLY A 2 -22.31 19.19 -6.67
C GLY A 2 -21.04 18.48 -6.17
N PRO A 3 -20.25 19.10 -5.26
CA PRO A 3 -19.01 18.54 -4.71
C PRO A 3 -19.29 17.51 -3.61
N GLY A 4 -20.10 16.49 -3.90
CA GLY A 4 -20.52 15.47 -2.94
C GLY A 4 -19.75 14.16 -3.10
N GLY A 5 -18.51 14.11 -2.60
CA GLY A 5 -17.78 12.85 -2.50
C GLY A 5 -18.45 11.91 -1.49
N LEU A 6 -18.57 10.62 -1.83
CA LEU A 6 -18.97 9.58 -0.88
C LEU A 6 -17.77 9.26 0.01
N LEU A 7 -17.94 9.36 1.33
CA LEU A 7 -16.96 8.91 2.31
C LEU A 7 -16.84 7.38 2.21
N ARG A 8 -15.61 6.87 2.14
CA ARG A 8 -15.32 5.44 2.07
C ARG A 8 -14.30 5.06 3.13
N TRP A 9 -14.48 3.86 3.68
CA TRP A 9 -13.59 3.24 4.64
C TRP A 9 -13.28 1.82 4.17
N GLY A 10 -12.09 1.34 4.47
CA GLY A 10 -11.68 -0.01 4.09
C GLY A 10 -10.42 -0.45 4.79
N VAL A 11 -9.98 -1.66 4.45
CA VAL A 11 -8.71 -2.21 4.90
C VAL A 11 -7.96 -2.73 3.67
N ARG A 12 -6.67 -2.43 3.59
CA ARG A 12 -5.76 -2.93 2.54
C ARG A 12 -4.72 -3.83 3.15
N GLY A 13 -4.80 -5.11 2.79
CA GLY A 13 -3.69 -6.06 2.96
C GLY A 13 -2.78 -6.00 1.73
N SER A 14 -1.46 -5.99 1.93
CA SER A 14 -0.51 -6.12 0.82
C SER A 14 0.64 -7.05 1.19
N TYR A 15 1.14 -7.77 0.19
CA TYR A 15 2.35 -8.56 0.29
C TYR A 15 3.22 -8.27 -0.93
N ALA A 16 4.50 -7.99 -0.71
CA ALA A 16 5.49 -7.72 -1.74
C ALA A 16 6.73 -8.58 -1.51
N LEU A 17 7.31 -9.05 -2.59
CA LEU A 17 8.52 -9.87 -2.63
C LEU A 17 9.49 -9.24 -3.63
N ALA A 18 10.70 -8.94 -3.18
CA ALA A 18 11.78 -8.46 -4.03
C ALA A 18 12.99 -9.40 -3.86
N PRO A 19 13.14 -10.42 -4.74
CA PRO A 19 14.29 -11.31 -4.73
C PRO A 19 15.54 -10.53 -5.13
N ASP A 20 16.69 -10.87 -4.53
CA ASP A 20 18.02 -10.32 -4.81
C ASP A 20 18.15 -8.79 -4.78
N ALA A 21 17.17 -8.11 -4.18
CA ALA A 21 17.07 -6.65 -4.17
C ALA A 21 17.79 -6.00 -2.98
N TRP A 22 18.50 -6.79 -2.17
CA TRP A 22 19.19 -6.36 -0.96
C TRP A 22 20.66 -6.77 -0.96
N VAL A 23 21.45 -6.19 -0.05
CA VAL A 23 22.87 -6.51 0.13
C VAL A 23 23.04 -8.03 0.31
N ASP A 24 24.01 -8.61 -0.39
CA ASP A 24 24.36 -10.05 -0.42
C ASP A 24 23.32 -10.97 -1.10
N ALA A 25 22.59 -10.47 -2.11
CA ALA A 25 21.52 -11.22 -2.79
C ALA A 25 20.42 -11.69 -1.82
N ALA A 26 20.14 -10.88 -0.79
CA ALA A 26 19.07 -11.19 0.14
C ALA A 26 17.70 -10.89 -0.50
N THR A 27 16.72 -11.73 -0.18
CA THR A 27 15.33 -11.55 -0.58
C THR A 27 14.59 -10.70 0.44
N LEU A 28 13.94 -9.65 -0.01
CA LEU A 28 13.09 -8.79 0.82
C LEU A 28 11.63 -9.23 0.72
N GLN A 29 10.97 -9.43 1.85
CA GLN A 29 9.52 -9.61 1.92
C GLN A 29 8.89 -8.51 2.77
N ARG A 30 7.78 -7.95 2.30
CA ARG A 30 7.01 -6.95 3.02
C ARG A 30 5.55 -7.38 3.07
N ALA A 31 4.99 -7.51 4.26
CA ALA A 31 3.56 -7.66 4.46
C ALA A 31 3.02 -6.41 5.16
N SER A 32 1.83 -5.93 4.81
CA SER A 32 1.21 -4.79 5.48
C SER A 32 -0.29 -4.93 5.63
N LEU A 33 -0.84 -4.32 6.67
CA LEU A 33 -2.26 -4.13 6.88
C LEU A 33 -2.53 -2.67 7.22
N VAL A 34 -3.35 -2.00 6.40
CA VAL A 34 -3.59 -0.56 6.48
C VAL A 34 -5.09 -0.29 6.56
N ALA A 35 -5.51 0.45 7.58
CA ALA A 35 -6.86 1.02 7.61
C ALA A 35 -6.90 2.24 6.68
N LEU A 36 -7.91 2.31 5.83
CA LEU A 36 -8.08 3.34 4.81
C LEU A 36 -9.32 4.17 5.08
N GLY A 37 -9.18 5.49 4.90
CA GLY A 37 -10.28 6.44 4.82
C GLY A 37 -10.10 7.32 3.59
N GLY A 38 -11.19 7.63 2.90
CA GLY A 38 -11.10 8.39 1.67
C GLY A 38 -12.42 8.93 1.16
N VAL A 39 -12.31 9.66 0.05
CA VAL A 39 -13.46 10.20 -0.67
C VAL A 39 -13.48 9.63 -2.08
N SER A 40 -14.68 9.50 -2.63
CA SER A 40 -14.81 9.19 -4.05
C SER A 40 -15.98 9.87 -4.72
N GLY A 41 -15.79 10.20 -5.99
CA GLY A 41 -16.84 10.66 -6.87
C GLY A 41 -17.89 9.58 -7.15
N ARG A 42 -18.88 9.98 -7.97
CA ARG A 42 -20.01 9.15 -8.38
C ARG A 42 -19.97 8.95 -9.90
N GLY A 43 -20.71 7.96 -10.38
CA GLY A 43 -20.88 7.67 -11.81
C GLY A 43 -19.95 6.57 -12.33
N ALA A 44 -20.00 6.36 -13.65
CA ALA A 44 -19.24 5.30 -14.32
C ALA A 44 -17.73 5.54 -14.28
N LEU A 45 -17.28 6.80 -14.25
CA LEU A 45 -15.89 7.17 -14.01
C LEU A 45 -15.83 7.99 -12.71
N ALA A 46 -15.39 7.35 -11.63
CA ALA A 46 -15.39 7.91 -10.29
C ALA A 46 -13.95 8.14 -9.81
N PRO A 47 -13.47 9.39 -9.71
CA PRO A 47 -12.20 9.67 -9.06
C PRO A 47 -12.25 9.33 -7.58
N PHE A 48 -11.11 9.02 -6.98
CA PHE A 48 -11.00 8.82 -5.54
C PHE A 48 -9.65 9.32 -5.02
N ALA A 49 -9.63 9.61 -3.72
CA ALA A 49 -8.44 9.85 -2.94
C ALA A 49 -8.57 9.16 -1.58
N GLU A 50 -7.52 8.50 -1.13
CA GLU A 50 -7.49 7.75 0.13
C GLU A 50 -6.19 8.00 0.88
N VAL A 51 -6.30 7.95 2.20
CA VAL A 51 -5.18 7.95 3.12
C VAL A 51 -5.36 6.83 4.14
N GLY A 52 -4.26 6.33 4.67
CA GLY A 52 -4.33 5.29 5.68
C GLY A 52 -3.07 5.14 6.49
N ALA A 53 -3.20 4.41 7.57
CA ALA A 53 -2.10 4.01 8.42
C ALA A 53 -2.32 2.61 8.97
N GLY A 54 -1.23 1.94 9.31
CA GLY A 54 -1.29 0.62 9.92
C GLY A 54 0.09 0.05 10.18
N TRP A 55 0.17 -1.27 10.09
CA TRP A 55 1.36 -2.02 10.46
C TRP A 55 1.95 -2.72 9.25
N MET A 56 3.26 -2.94 9.31
CA MET A 56 3.98 -3.73 8.33
C MET A 56 4.95 -4.68 9.03
N LEU A 57 5.26 -5.78 8.34
CA LEU A 57 6.33 -6.70 8.66
C LEU A 57 7.32 -6.68 7.51
N LEU A 58 8.60 -6.52 7.83
CA LEU A 58 9.70 -6.63 6.87
C LEU A 58 10.57 -7.82 7.24
N VAL A 59 10.81 -8.70 6.28
CA VAL A 59 11.66 -9.89 6.44
C VAL A 59 12.78 -9.81 5.41
N VAL A 60 14.02 -10.02 5.85
CA VAL A 60 15.21 -10.08 5.00
C VAL A 60 15.78 -11.50 5.08
N ASN A 61 15.65 -12.25 4.00
CA ASN A 61 16.16 -13.62 3.91
C ASN A 61 17.53 -13.64 3.23
N ARG A 62 18.58 -14.08 3.94
CA ARG A 62 19.92 -14.34 3.38
C ARG A 62 20.20 -15.85 3.32
N PRO A 63 21.09 -16.33 2.43
CA PRO A 63 21.58 -17.71 2.48
C PRO A 63 22.16 -18.04 3.87
N GLY A 64 21.56 -19.02 4.57
CA GLY A 64 22.00 -19.46 5.90
C GLY A 64 21.53 -18.62 7.10
N ARG A 65 20.80 -17.50 6.90
CA ARG A 65 20.25 -16.69 8.00
C ARG A 65 19.00 -15.91 7.57
N SER A 66 17.90 -16.09 8.30
CA SER A 66 16.74 -15.20 8.21
C SER A 66 16.87 -14.09 9.23
N GLU A 67 16.98 -12.85 8.79
CA GLU A 67 16.87 -11.66 9.64
C GLU A 67 15.49 -11.06 9.42
N GLY A 68 14.58 -11.34 10.34
CA GLY A 68 13.26 -10.76 10.32
C GLY A 68 12.82 -10.49 11.74
N ASP A 69 12.87 -9.23 12.16
CA ASP A 69 11.80 -8.66 12.98
C ASP A 69 11.87 -7.13 13.01
N ALA A 70 11.12 -6.50 12.11
CA ALA A 70 10.77 -5.10 12.27
C ALA A 70 9.29 -4.94 12.00
N ALA A 71 8.47 -5.28 13.00
CA ALA A 71 7.14 -4.70 13.13
C ALA A 71 7.26 -3.18 13.02
N GLY A 72 6.83 -2.67 11.87
CA GLY A 72 6.92 -1.29 11.47
C GLY A 72 5.56 -0.61 11.45
N LEU A 73 5.60 0.71 11.35
CA LEU A 73 4.43 1.49 11.00
C LEU A 73 4.48 1.81 9.52
N THR A 74 3.34 1.83 8.87
CA THR A 74 3.21 2.29 7.49
C THR A 74 2.08 3.28 7.40
N ALA A 75 2.26 4.31 6.57
CA ALA A 75 1.22 5.22 6.16
C ALA A 75 1.15 5.22 4.64
N ARG A 76 -0.05 5.42 4.10
CA ARG A 76 -0.29 5.42 2.66
C ARG A 76 -1.12 6.63 2.28
N THR A 77 -0.81 7.21 1.15
CA THR A 77 -1.71 8.11 0.43
C THR A 77 -1.83 7.64 -1.01
N ALA A 78 -3.02 7.67 -1.58
CA ALA A 78 -3.24 7.30 -2.97
C ALA A 78 -4.39 8.10 -3.58
N ALA A 79 -4.30 8.31 -4.89
CA ALA A 79 -5.36 8.91 -5.68
C ALA A 79 -5.48 8.18 -7.01
N GLY A 80 -6.68 8.16 -7.58
CA GLY A 80 -6.93 7.36 -8.76
C GLY A 80 -8.31 7.52 -9.36
N LEU A 81 -8.58 6.65 -10.32
CA LEU A 81 -9.85 6.57 -11.02
C LEU A 81 -10.41 5.16 -10.89
N ARG A 82 -11.73 5.08 -10.69
CA ARG A 82 -12.49 3.85 -10.82
C ARG A 82 -13.39 3.95 -12.03
N TRP A 83 -13.32 2.99 -12.94
CA TRP A 83 -14.13 2.92 -14.14
C TRP A 83 -15.03 1.68 -14.11
N MET A 84 -16.35 1.87 -14.11
CA MET A 84 -17.33 0.80 -14.23
C MET A 84 -17.44 0.35 -15.69
N ALA A 85 -17.17 -0.93 -15.94
CA ALA A 85 -17.25 -1.61 -17.22
C ALA A 85 -18.19 -2.83 -17.07
N GLY A 86 -19.50 -2.59 -17.21
CA GLY A 86 -20.54 -3.60 -16.96
C GLY A 86 -20.64 -3.96 -15.48
N ASP A 87 -20.55 -5.26 -15.18
CA ASP A 87 -20.63 -5.82 -13.82
C ASP A 87 -19.31 -5.72 -13.04
N PHE A 88 -18.28 -5.13 -13.63
CA PHE A 88 -16.97 -4.98 -13.02
C PHE A 88 -16.56 -3.51 -12.95
N ALA A 89 -15.73 -3.16 -11.98
CA ALA A 89 -15.06 -1.88 -11.97
C ALA A 89 -13.54 -2.05 -11.99
N LEU A 90 -12.89 -1.39 -12.93
CA LEU A 90 -11.44 -1.26 -12.98
C LEU A 90 -11.01 -0.10 -12.10
N ARG A 91 -10.04 -0.33 -11.23
CA ARG A 91 -9.46 0.69 -10.36
C ARG A 91 -8.00 0.89 -10.74
N GLY A 92 -7.61 2.12 -11.05
CA GLY A 92 -6.22 2.51 -11.24
C GLY A 92 -5.83 3.58 -10.23
N ALA A 93 -4.70 3.41 -9.56
CA ALA A 93 -4.21 4.32 -8.52
C ALA A 93 -2.72 4.59 -8.66
N VAL A 94 -2.33 5.81 -8.29
CA VAL A 94 -0.95 6.16 -7.95
C VAL A 94 -0.92 6.45 -6.46
N GLY A 95 0.18 6.08 -5.79
CA GLY A 95 0.29 6.28 -4.35
C GLY A 95 1.71 6.36 -3.85
N LEU A 96 1.81 6.73 -2.58
CA LEU A 96 3.05 6.84 -1.84
C LEU A 96 2.86 6.18 -0.48
N ASP A 97 3.72 5.22 -0.18
CA ASP A 97 3.82 4.60 1.14
C ASP A 97 4.99 5.24 1.90
N LEU A 98 4.78 5.52 3.18
CA LEU A 98 5.79 5.97 4.15
C LEU A 98 5.96 4.86 5.18
N ASP A 99 7.10 4.17 5.13
CA ASP A 99 7.41 3.02 5.95
C ASP A 99 8.41 3.39 7.05
N GLY A 100 8.07 3.07 8.29
CA GLY A 100 8.87 3.33 9.48
C GLY A 100 9.25 2.03 10.19
N VAL A 101 10.49 1.58 10.00
CA VAL A 101 11.04 0.35 10.62
C VAL A 101 12.08 0.69 11.68
N ARG A 102 12.23 -0.17 12.70
CA ARG A 102 13.29 -0.04 13.70
C ARG A 102 14.45 -0.95 13.33
N VAL A 103 15.63 -0.37 13.15
CA VAL A 103 16.88 -1.06 12.81
C VAL A 103 17.93 -0.62 13.84
N ASP A 104 18.54 -1.57 14.55
CA ASP A 104 19.56 -1.31 15.58
C ASP A 104 19.13 -0.28 16.63
N GLY A 105 17.87 -0.37 17.08
CA GLY A 105 17.27 0.53 18.06
C GLY A 105 16.87 1.92 17.52
N ARG A 106 17.23 2.27 16.28
CA ARG A 106 16.86 3.54 15.62
C ARG A 106 15.71 3.34 14.63
N ARG A 107 14.75 4.26 14.60
CA ARG A 107 13.69 4.24 13.59
C ARG A 107 14.22 4.87 12.30
N ARG A 108 14.11 4.15 11.19
CA ARG A 108 14.40 4.61 9.83
C ARG A 108 13.10 4.72 9.06
N TRP A 109 12.99 5.81 8.31
CA TRP A 109 11.85 6.09 7.45
C TRP A 109 12.26 5.95 5.99
N SER A 110 11.38 5.37 5.18
CA SER A 110 11.55 5.21 3.75
C SER A 110 10.27 5.55 3.01
N TRP A 111 10.40 6.15 1.84
CA TRP A 111 9.30 6.47 0.94
C TRP A 111 9.29 5.51 -0.23
N ALA A 112 8.12 4.96 -0.56
CA ALA A 112 7.94 4.03 -1.66
C ALA A 112 6.79 4.49 -2.57
N PRO A 113 7.08 5.02 -3.78
CA PRO A 113 6.05 5.29 -4.76
C PRO A 113 5.47 3.98 -5.32
N GLY A 114 4.20 3.99 -5.70
CA GLY A 114 3.53 2.80 -6.21
C GLY A 114 2.44 3.10 -7.23
N LEU A 115 2.21 2.11 -8.08
CA LEU A 115 1.08 2.04 -9.00
C LEU A 115 0.24 0.83 -8.60
N GLU A 116 -1.08 0.99 -8.58
CA GLU A 116 -2.02 -0.08 -8.24
C GLU A 116 -3.08 -0.21 -9.33
N LEU A 117 -3.34 -1.45 -9.73
CA LEU A 117 -4.44 -1.82 -10.61
C LEU A 117 -5.29 -2.85 -9.87
N GLY A 118 -6.60 -2.65 -9.86
CA GLY A 118 -7.56 -3.49 -9.17
C GLY A 118 -8.78 -3.77 -10.04
N LEU A 119 -9.42 -4.89 -9.77
CA LEU A 119 -10.71 -5.27 -10.34
C LEU A 119 -11.68 -5.48 -9.19
N GLU A 120 -12.81 -4.77 -9.24
CA GLU A 120 -13.93 -4.89 -8.31
C GLU A 120 -15.13 -5.49 -9.04
N ARG A 121 -16.05 -6.11 -8.31
CA ARG A 121 -17.35 -6.57 -8.80
C ARG A 121 -18.45 -5.85 -8.03
#